data_AF-A0A1V6HK91-F1
#
_entry.id   AF-A0A1V6HK91-F1
#
_cell.length_a   1.000
_cell.length_b   1.000
_cell.length_c   1.000
_cell.angle_alpha   90.00
_cell.angle_beta   90.00
_cell.angle_gamma   90.00
#
_symmetry.space_group_name_H-M   'P 1'
#
loop_
_entity.id
_entity.type
_entity.pdbx_description
1 polymer ?
#
loop_
_entity_poly.entity_id
_entity_poly.type
_entity_poly.pdbx_seq_one_letter_code
_entity_poly.pdbx_strand_id
1 'polypeptide(L)'
;MAEFVYQNPFPVKEDTTKYRLITKDFVSTEEFNGRKILKVKPEGLELLAREAFFDVSFFLRSSHMRQLAAILEDPEASDNERFVAYTMIKNQVVSAEGKLPTCQDTGTAIIMAKKGEDVYTGVDDAMHLSKGIFDVWQQNYLRYSILAPLTMTEEKNTTTNLPAQIDIYSSSGNSYEFLIVTKGGGSANKSLLFQQTKSLLNEENLTKFFKEKISELGSAACPPYHLAIVIGGSSAEANLAVVKKASTGYYDNLPTQGNIYGQAFRDLEWEERIKKITQESGIGAQFGGKYFAHDVRVIRLPRHAASCPVGIGVSCSADRNIKAKITEEGIFIEELEKNPERYMPAAPPELSPAVEINLDRPMNEVLAELSKYPVKTRLSLSGTLIVARDVAHARINKILEEGKPMPEYFKNHPIYYAGPAKTPPGLPSGSFGPTTAGRMDMYVEKFQSMGGSMIMLAKGNRSKQVTDACAKYGGFYLGSIGGPAAIIAKEYIKSIELVDFEELGMEAVRKIRVVNFPAFIIVDDKGNDFYKQL
;
A
#
# COMPACT_ATOMS: atom_id res chain seq x y z
N MET A 1 -6.22 24.06 -44.68
CA MET A 1 -5.38 22.90 -44.27
C MET A 1 -4.78 23.23 -42.92
N ALA A 2 -4.79 22.29 -41.96
CA ALA A 2 -4.17 22.53 -40.67
C ALA A 2 -2.63 22.47 -40.81
N GLU A 3 -1.92 23.31 -40.05
CA GLU A 3 -0.46 23.25 -39.92
C GLU A 3 -0.07 22.06 -39.03
N PHE A 4 1.03 21.38 -39.35
CA PHE A 4 1.56 20.31 -38.50
C PHE A 4 2.21 20.91 -37.25
N VAL A 5 1.74 20.46 -36.08
CA VAL A 5 2.29 20.84 -34.78
C VAL A 5 2.52 19.57 -33.97
N TYR A 6 3.76 19.33 -33.56
CA TYR A 6 4.09 18.31 -32.57
C TYR A 6 4.11 18.91 -31.17
N GLN A 7 3.55 18.20 -30.19
CA GLN A 7 3.63 18.55 -28.78
C GLN A 7 3.88 17.30 -27.96
N ASN A 8 4.78 17.40 -26.97
CA ASN A 8 4.94 16.38 -25.94
C ASN A 8 3.61 16.26 -25.15
N PRO A 9 2.96 15.08 -25.10
CA PRO A 9 1.71 14.91 -24.37
C PRO A 9 1.82 15.13 -22.86
N PHE A 10 3.02 14.98 -22.28
CA PHE A 10 3.28 15.16 -20.84
C PHE A 10 4.43 16.15 -20.61
N PRO A 11 4.21 17.46 -20.82
CA PRO A 11 5.25 18.47 -20.70
C PRO A 11 5.48 18.84 -19.22
N VAL A 12 6.09 17.93 -18.45
CA VAL A 12 6.51 18.18 -17.06
C VAL A 12 7.54 19.32 -17.07
N LYS A 13 7.25 20.42 -16.37
CA LYS A 13 7.99 21.68 -16.49
C LYS A 13 9.32 21.69 -15.75
N GLU A 14 9.38 21.03 -14.60
CA GLU A 14 10.54 21.04 -13.73
C GLU A 14 10.63 19.76 -12.88
N ASP A 15 11.85 19.39 -12.49
CA ASP A 15 12.11 18.37 -11.47
C ASP A 15 12.66 19.04 -10.21
N THR A 16 11.82 19.16 -9.19
CA THR A 16 12.17 19.80 -7.90
C THR A 16 12.74 18.80 -6.88
N THR A 17 13.00 17.57 -7.32
CA THR A 17 13.47 16.47 -6.47
C THR A 17 14.90 16.72 -6.01
N LYS A 18 15.17 16.54 -4.72
CA LYS A 18 16.53 16.56 -4.18
C LYS A 18 17.15 15.18 -4.36
N TYR A 19 18.34 15.13 -4.94
CA TYR A 19 19.08 13.89 -5.18
C TYR A 19 20.37 13.85 -4.37
N ARG A 20 20.69 12.68 -3.84
CA ARG A 20 22.00 12.33 -3.26
C ARG A 20 22.83 11.57 -4.29
N LEU A 21 24.12 11.90 -4.38
CA LEU A 21 25.08 11.13 -5.16
C LEU A 21 25.38 9.80 -4.46
N ILE A 22 25.30 8.69 -5.21
CA ILE A 22 25.64 7.34 -4.75
C ILE A 22 27.11 7.04 -5.03
N THR A 23 27.54 7.23 -6.28
CA THR A 23 28.91 6.93 -6.73
C THR A 23 29.16 7.56 -8.09
N LYS A 24 30.44 7.71 -8.45
CA LYS A 24 30.93 8.11 -9.77
C LYS A 24 31.57 6.95 -10.57
N ASP A 25 31.72 5.76 -9.99
CA ASP A 25 32.64 4.73 -10.49
C ASP A 25 32.15 3.94 -11.73
N PHE A 26 30.84 3.92 -11.95
CA PHE A 26 30.17 3.11 -12.98
C PHE A 26 29.77 3.88 -14.22
N VAL A 27 30.12 5.16 -14.29
CA VAL A 27 29.82 6.04 -15.43
C VAL A 27 31.10 6.52 -16.07
N SER A 28 31.06 6.65 -17.40
CA SER A 28 32.10 7.30 -18.19
C SER A 28 31.47 7.87 -19.45
N THR A 29 32.18 8.76 -20.13
CA THR A 29 31.69 9.36 -21.39
C THR A 29 32.68 9.14 -22.51
N GLU A 30 32.18 8.86 -23.70
CA GLU A 30 32.96 8.69 -24.92
C GLU A 30 32.33 9.51 -26.05
N GLU A 31 33.13 10.09 -26.94
CA GLU A 31 32.61 10.75 -28.14
C GLU A 31 32.45 9.73 -29.27
N PHE A 32 31.26 9.67 -29.86
CA PHE A 32 30.98 8.84 -31.02
C PHE A 32 30.16 9.61 -32.04
N ASN A 33 30.72 9.81 -33.25
CA ASN A 33 30.08 10.59 -34.33
C ASN A 33 29.58 11.98 -33.88
N GLY A 34 30.37 12.68 -33.06
CA GLY A 34 30.03 14.01 -32.53
C GLY A 34 28.96 14.01 -31.43
N ARG A 35 28.55 12.83 -30.95
CA ARG A 35 27.62 12.66 -29.81
C ARG A 35 28.40 12.24 -28.57
N LYS A 36 28.03 12.77 -27.42
CA LYS A 36 28.62 12.40 -26.12
C LYS A 36 27.83 11.21 -25.54
N ILE A 37 28.39 10.01 -25.66
CA ILE A 37 27.77 8.77 -25.21
C ILE A 37 28.09 8.56 -23.74
N LEU A 38 27.06 8.45 -22.90
CA LEU A 38 27.16 8.03 -21.50
C LEU A 38 27.24 6.50 -21.44
N LYS A 39 28.40 5.97 -21.05
CA LYS A 39 28.61 4.55 -20.82
C LYS A 39 28.31 4.23 -19.36
N VAL A 40 27.38 3.31 -19.13
CA VAL A 40 26.97 2.86 -17.80
C VAL A 40 27.32 1.40 -17.65
N LYS A 41 28.17 1.09 -16.66
CA LYS A 41 28.53 -0.30 -16.36
C LYS A 41 27.34 -1.04 -15.73
N PRO A 42 27.17 -2.35 -15.99
CA PRO A 42 26.05 -3.12 -15.47
C PRO A 42 25.96 -3.13 -13.93
N GLU A 43 27.09 -3.13 -13.24
CA GLU A 43 27.17 -3.06 -11.78
C GLU A 43 26.59 -1.74 -11.23
N GLY A 44 26.58 -0.68 -12.04
CA GLY A 44 25.91 0.58 -11.72
C GLY A 44 24.39 0.45 -11.68
N LEU A 45 23.80 -0.34 -12.59
CA LEU A 45 22.36 -0.64 -12.60
C LEU A 45 21.98 -1.49 -11.39
N GLU A 46 22.78 -2.51 -11.08
CA GLU A 46 22.60 -3.36 -9.89
C GLU A 46 22.65 -2.54 -8.60
N LEU A 47 23.65 -1.66 -8.46
CA LEU A 47 23.80 -0.78 -7.31
C LEU A 47 22.62 0.18 -7.18
N LEU A 48 22.23 0.85 -8.28
CA LEU A 48 21.09 1.79 -8.28
C LEU A 48 19.82 1.09 -7.79
N ALA A 49 19.51 -0.08 -8.35
CA ALA A 49 18.32 -0.83 -7.95
C ALA A 49 18.41 -1.25 -6.47
N ARG A 50 19.53 -1.83 -6.03
CA ARG A 50 19.72 -2.29 -4.64
C ARG A 50 19.53 -1.15 -3.64
N GLU A 51 20.18 -0.01 -3.86
CA GLU A 51 20.09 1.16 -2.99
C GLU A 51 18.70 1.78 -2.98
N ALA A 52 18.08 1.94 -4.16
CA ALA A 52 16.76 2.55 -4.26
C ALA A 52 15.69 1.69 -3.57
N PHE A 53 15.71 0.37 -3.79
CA PHE A 53 14.77 -0.56 -3.18
C PHE A 53 15.00 -0.75 -1.68
N PHE A 54 16.24 -0.62 -1.20
CA PHE A 54 16.51 -0.52 0.23
C PHE A 54 15.85 0.73 0.79
N ASP A 55 16.15 1.90 0.21
CA ASP A 55 15.66 3.18 0.72
C ASP A 55 14.12 3.22 0.77
N VAL A 56 13.41 2.83 -0.28
CA VAL A 56 11.94 2.83 -0.25
C VAL A 56 11.34 1.75 0.64
N SER A 57 12.10 0.74 1.07
CA SER A 57 11.60 -0.28 2.01
C SER A 57 11.60 0.20 3.46
N PHE A 58 12.49 1.15 3.80
CA PHE A 58 12.75 1.59 5.17
C PHE A 58 12.50 3.08 5.41
N PHE A 59 12.52 3.92 4.37
CA PHE A 59 12.32 5.36 4.45
C PHE A 59 11.12 5.81 3.63
N LEU A 60 10.55 6.97 3.99
CA LEU A 60 9.46 7.63 3.27
C LEU A 60 9.88 9.06 2.92
N ARG A 61 9.17 9.71 1.99
CA ARG A 61 9.41 11.11 1.65
C ARG A 61 9.10 12.03 2.84
N SER A 62 9.91 13.06 3.04
CA SER A 62 9.63 14.10 4.05
C SER A 62 8.28 14.82 3.81
N SER A 63 7.80 14.89 2.57
CA SER A 63 6.47 15.44 2.26
C SER A 63 5.34 14.60 2.83
N HIS A 64 5.41 13.27 2.70
CA HIS A 64 4.46 12.34 3.32
C HIS A 64 4.49 12.47 4.85
N MET A 65 5.69 12.49 5.43
CA MET A 65 5.86 12.64 6.89
C MET A 65 5.30 13.96 7.43
N ARG A 66 5.46 15.07 6.70
CA ARG A 66 4.82 16.36 7.05
C ARG A 66 3.30 16.27 7.04
N GLN A 67 2.71 15.57 6.06
CA GLN A 67 1.26 15.43 5.98
C GLN A 67 0.70 14.55 7.10
N LEU A 68 1.43 13.52 7.53
CA LEU A 68 1.10 12.75 8.74
C LEU A 68 1.17 13.63 10.00
N ALA A 69 2.25 14.40 10.17
CA ALA A 69 2.42 15.27 11.33
C ALA A 69 1.33 16.34 11.42
N ALA A 70 0.91 16.92 10.28
CA ALA A 70 -0.16 17.90 10.23
C ALA A 70 -1.52 17.37 10.77
N ILE A 71 -1.78 16.06 10.67
CA ILE A 71 -3.00 15.45 11.24
C ILE A 71 -3.00 15.57 12.78
N LEU A 72 -1.84 15.51 13.41
CA LEU A 72 -1.72 15.63 14.87
C LEU A 72 -2.06 17.04 15.37
N GLU A 73 -1.82 18.05 14.53
CA GLU A 73 -1.99 19.47 14.84
C GLU A 73 -3.38 20.01 14.40
N ASP A 74 -4.09 19.31 13.52
CA ASP A 74 -5.40 19.75 13.04
C ASP A 74 -6.48 19.59 14.15
N PRO A 75 -7.11 20.69 14.61
CA PRO A 75 -8.20 20.61 15.59
C PRO A 75 -9.42 19.83 15.09
N GLU A 76 -9.63 19.76 13.77
CA GLU A 76 -10.75 19.03 13.17
C GLU A 76 -10.48 17.53 12.97
N ALA A 77 -9.24 17.06 13.20
CA ALA A 77 -8.92 15.63 13.18
C ALA A 77 -9.63 14.91 14.34
N SER A 78 -10.12 13.69 14.09
CA SER A 78 -10.66 12.86 15.18
C SER A 78 -9.54 12.26 16.04
N ASP A 79 -9.86 11.83 17.26
CA ASP A 79 -8.91 11.11 18.13
C ASP A 79 -8.33 9.87 17.45
N ASN A 80 -9.15 9.15 16.69
CA ASN A 80 -8.72 7.99 15.93
C ASN A 80 -7.71 8.37 14.84
N GLU A 81 -7.88 9.52 14.19
CA GLU A 81 -6.97 9.99 13.17
C GLU A 81 -5.63 10.42 13.75
N ARG A 82 -5.65 11.11 14.90
CA ARG A 82 -4.42 11.42 15.64
C ARG A 82 -3.72 10.15 16.09
N PHE A 83 -4.46 9.15 16.58
CA PHE A 83 -3.88 7.86 16.97
C PHE A 83 -3.25 7.11 15.78
N VAL A 84 -3.93 7.06 14.63
CA VAL A 84 -3.40 6.43 13.42
C VAL A 84 -2.16 7.16 12.92
N ALA A 85 -2.22 8.50 12.78
CA ALA A 85 -1.09 9.30 12.33
C ALA A 85 0.13 9.15 13.27
N TYR A 86 -0.09 9.23 14.58
CA TYR A 86 0.95 9.02 15.59
C TYR A 86 1.59 7.63 15.46
N THR A 87 0.77 6.59 15.30
CA THR A 87 1.24 5.20 15.15
C THR A 87 2.04 5.02 13.84
N MET A 88 1.64 5.68 12.75
CA MET A 88 2.38 5.66 11.48
C MET A 88 3.75 6.35 11.60
N ILE A 89 3.82 7.49 12.29
CA ILE A 89 5.09 8.19 12.52
C ILE A 89 6.00 7.33 13.40
N LYS A 90 5.50 6.76 14.52
CA LYS A 90 6.26 5.78 15.33
C LYS A 90 6.76 4.61 14.51
N ASN A 91 5.92 4.06 13.64
CA ASN A 91 6.32 2.98 12.75
C ASN A 91 7.48 3.37 11.84
N GLN A 92 7.45 4.60 11.31
CA GLN A 92 8.51 5.09 10.46
C GLN A 92 9.82 5.32 11.23
N VAL A 93 9.75 5.74 12.50
CA VAL A 93 10.92 5.79 13.40
C VAL A 93 11.55 4.42 13.56
N VAL A 94 10.75 3.38 13.81
CA VAL A 94 11.27 2.00 13.90
C VAL A 94 11.83 1.50 12.57
N SER A 95 11.15 1.82 11.46
CA SER A 95 11.57 1.39 10.12
C SER A 95 12.90 1.99 9.69
N ALA A 96 13.14 3.26 10.05
CA ALA A 96 14.37 3.98 9.73
C ALA A 96 15.63 3.38 10.39
N GLU A 97 15.49 2.47 11.36
CA GLU A 97 16.60 1.67 11.90
C GLU A 97 17.15 0.65 10.86
N GLY A 98 16.49 0.46 9.72
CA GLY A 98 16.94 -0.38 8.61
C GLY A 98 16.79 -1.89 8.82
N LYS A 99 16.03 -2.31 9.84
CA LYS A 99 15.84 -3.74 10.19
C LYS A 99 14.44 -4.24 9.88
N LEU A 100 13.41 -3.52 10.30
CA LEU A 100 12.01 -3.87 10.10
C LEU A 100 11.42 -2.97 9.01
N PRO A 101 11.02 -3.49 7.83
CA PRO A 101 10.50 -2.63 6.76
C PRO A 101 9.19 -1.95 7.19
N THR A 102 8.88 -0.79 6.59
CA THR A 102 7.73 0.04 6.98
C THR A 102 6.42 -0.75 7.00
N CYS A 103 6.25 -1.71 6.08
CA CYS A 103 5.09 -2.59 5.97
C CYS A 103 5.54 -4.06 5.86
N GLN A 104 4.72 -5.00 6.35
CA GLN A 104 4.94 -6.44 6.16
C GLN A 104 4.83 -6.85 4.68
N ASP A 105 3.97 -6.15 3.93
CA ASP A 105 3.90 -6.29 2.48
C ASP A 105 4.95 -5.40 1.83
N THR A 106 6.14 -5.96 1.60
CA THR A 106 7.23 -5.23 0.96
C THR A 106 6.95 -4.94 -0.52
N GLY A 107 5.86 -5.46 -1.08
CA GLY A 107 5.29 -5.06 -2.37
C GLY A 107 6.01 -5.66 -3.58
N THR A 108 5.40 -5.46 -4.74
CA THR A 108 5.99 -5.77 -6.05
C THR A 108 7.02 -4.71 -6.40
N ALA A 109 8.20 -5.13 -6.83
CA ALA A 109 9.24 -4.24 -7.35
C ALA A 109 8.87 -3.77 -8.76
N ILE A 110 8.78 -2.45 -8.95
CA ILE A 110 8.44 -1.81 -10.22
C ILE A 110 9.51 -0.76 -10.55
N ILE A 111 10.02 -0.80 -11.76
CA ILE A 111 10.90 0.22 -12.34
C ILE A 111 10.26 0.72 -13.62
N MET A 112 10.06 2.04 -13.69
CA MET A 112 9.78 2.74 -14.94
C MET A 112 11.00 3.60 -15.26
N ALA A 113 11.69 3.31 -16.36
CA ALA A 113 12.92 4.00 -16.73
C ALA A 113 12.80 4.70 -18.09
N LYS A 114 13.50 5.80 -18.28
CA LYS A 114 13.67 6.48 -19.57
C LYS A 114 15.15 6.51 -19.92
N LYS A 115 15.54 5.73 -20.91
CA LYS A 115 16.91 5.63 -21.39
C LYS A 115 17.11 6.61 -22.54
N GLY A 116 17.97 7.59 -22.31
CA GLY A 116 18.43 8.49 -23.35
C GLY A 116 19.10 7.74 -24.49
N GLU A 117 18.89 8.21 -25.72
CA GLU A 117 19.48 7.65 -26.94
C GLU A 117 21.03 7.64 -26.92
N ASP A 118 21.65 8.52 -26.12
CA ASP A 118 23.10 8.56 -25.92
C ASP A 118 23.57 7.75 -24.71
N VAL A 119 22.73 6.89 -24.14
CA VAL A 119 23.11 6.00 -23.02
C VAL A 119 23.41 4.60 -23.53
N TYR A 120 24.66 4.17 -23.35
CA TYR A 120 25.11 2.83 -23.70
C TYR A 120 25.42 2.00 -22.45
N THR A 121 24.65 0.92 -22.26
CA THR A 121 24.87 -0.07 -21.19
C THR A 121 25.53 -1.35 -21.67
N GLY A 122 25.39 -1.68 -22.97
CA GLY A 122 25.99 -2.87 -23.59
C GLY A 122 25.45 -4.22 -23.09
N VAL A 123 24.35 -4.23 -22.33
CA VAL A 123 23.78 -5.42 -21.67
C VAL A 123 22.26 -5.42 -21.72
N ASP A 124 21.65 -6.49 -21.20
CA ASP A 124 20.23 -6.50 -20.84
C ASP A 124 20.03 -5.76 -19.50
N ASP A 125 19.60 -4.51 -19.59
CA ASP A 125 19.37 -3.64 -18.44
C ASP A 125 18.41 -4.26 -17.42
N ALA A 126 17.37 -4.97 -17.88
CA ALA A 126 16.36 -5.56 -17.01
C ALA A 126 16.95 -6.70 -16.16
N MET A 127 17.91 -7.46 -16.69
CA MET A 127 18.61 -8.52 -15.96
C MET A 127 19.42 -7.93 -14.79
N HIS A 128 20.21 -6.88 -15.04
CA HIS A 128 21.04 -6.26 -14.01
C HIS A 128 20.23 -5.47 -12.97
N LEU A 129 19.16 -4.79 -13.39
CA LEU A 129 18.22 -4.18 -12.45
C LEU A 129 17.54 -5.25 -11.57
N SER A 130 17.14 -6.39 -12.15
CA SER A 130 16.56 -7.52 -11.41
C SER A 130 17.56 -8.13 -10.43
N LYS A 131 18.85 -8.17 -10.77
CA LYS A 131 19.92 -8.64 -9.88
C LYS A 131 20.05 -7.74 -8.64
N GLY A 132 20.01 -6.42 -8.79
CA GLY A 132 19.98 -5.49 -7.66
C GLY A 132 18.74 -5.66 -6.77
N ILE A 133 17.57 -5.89 -7.37
CA ILE A 133 16.31 -6.20 -6.65
C ILE A 133 16.44 -7.51 -5.88
N PHE A 134 16.96 -8.56 -6.51
CA PHE A 134 17.17 -9.84 -5.85
C PHE A 134 18.08 -9.68 -4.63
N ASP A 135 19.22 -9.00 -4.79
CA ASP A 135 20.21 -8.84 -3.73
C ASP A 135 19.62 -8.14 -2.49
N VAL A 136 18.89 -7.03 -2.67
CA VAL A 136 18.29 -6.33 -1.53
C VAL A 136 17.23 -7.18 -0.83
N TRP A 137 16.43 -7.95 -1.56
CA TRP A 137 15.44 -8.86 -0.96
C TRP A 137 16.07 -10.04 -0.24
N GLN A 138 17.22 -10.54 -0.70
CA GLN A 138 17.93 -11.62 -0.02
C GLN A 138 18.64 -11.14 1.24
N GLN A 139 19.34 -10.00 1.16
CA GLN A 139 20.21 -9.48 2.22
C GLN A 139 19.44 -8.84 3.39
N ASN A 140 18.20 -8.38 3.14
CA ASN A 140 17.40 -7.66 4.13
C ASN A 140 16.16 -8.46 4.56
N TYR A 141 15.51 -8.00 5.62
CA TYR A 141 14.36 -8.68 6.22
C TYR A 141 13.04 -8.33 5.54
N LEU A 142 13.04 -8.37 4.19
CA LEU A 142 11.89 -8.12 3.33
C LEU A 142 11.04 -9.40 3.12
N ARG A 143 9.90 -9.31 2.44
CA ARG A 143 8.99 -10.44 2.18
C ARG A 143 8.96 -10.84 0.72
N TYR A 144 8.99 -12.14 0.44
CA TYR A 144 8.75 -12.69 -0.90
C TYR A 144 7.23 -12.82 -1.16
N SER A 145 6.71 -11.99 -2.05
CA SER A 145 5.26 -11.82 -2.26
C SER A 145 4.80 -12.16 -3.68
N ILE A 146 5.70 -12.63 -4.55
CA ILE A 146 5.37 -13.00 -5.92
C ILE A 146 5.10 -14.50 -5.99
N LEU A 147 3.95 -14.85 -6.55
CA LEU A 147 3.53 -16.21 -6.85
C LEU A 147 3.67 -16.43 -8.36
N ALA A 148 4.38 -17.49 -8.76
CA ALA A 148 4.50 -17.91 -10.14
C ALA A 148 3.39 -18.94 -10.45
N PRO A 149 2.61 -18.73 -11.53
CA PRO A 149 1.64 -19.73 -11.99
C PRO A 149 2.38 -20.91 -12.60
N LEU A 150 2.11 -22.13 -12.11
CA LEU A 150 2.60 -23.39 -12.68
C LEU A 150 1.55 -23.98 -13.63
N THR A 151 0.28 -23.85 -13.26
CA THR A 151 -0.89 -24.16 -14.09
C THR A 151 -1.90 -23.03 -13.93
N MET A 152 -3.13 -23.22 -14.44
CA MET A 152 -4.21 -22.25 -14.25
C MET A 152 -4.58 -22.04 -12.77
N THR A 153 -4.42 -23.05 -11.92
CA THR A 153 -4.88 -23.02 -10.52
C THR A 153 -3.79 -23.34 -9.50
N GLU A 154 -2.61 -23.78 -9.95
CA GLU A 154 -1.48 -24.09 -9.08
C GLU A 154 -0.42 -23.00 -9.19
N GLU A 155 0.06 -22.54 -8.04
CA GLU A 155 1.04 -21.48 -7.93
C GLU A 155 2.13 -21.86 -6.94
N LYS A 156 3.31 -21.23 -7.08
CA LYS A 156 4.41 -21.36 -6.14
C LYS A 156 5.06 -20.02 -5.87
N ASN A 157 5.37 -19.73 -4.62
CA ASN A 157 6.15 -18.54 -4.26
C ASN A 157 7.54 -18.61 -4.89
N THR A 158 8.00 -17.53 -5.50
CA THR A 158 9.31 -17.48 -6.16
C THR A 158 10.49 -17.41 -5.19
N THR A 159 10.22 -17.20 -3.90
CA THR A 159 11.21 -17.11 -2.79
C THR A 159 12.25 -16.00 -2.97
N THR A 160 11.99 -15.07 -3.89
CA THR A 160 12.92 -14.01 -4.29
C THR A 160 12.25 -12.65 -4.47
N ASN A 161 10.90 -12.61 -4.48
CA ASN A 161 10.10 -11.45 -4.85
C ASN A 161 10.27 -11.00 -6.32
N LEU A 162 10.89 -11.84 -7.16
CA LEU A 162 10.92 -11.68 -8.61
C LEU A 162 9.81 -12.51 -9.29
N PRO A 163 9.44 -12.23 -10.55
CA PRO A 163 9.94 -11.13 -11.40
C PRO A 163 9.50 -9.74 -10.92
N ALA A 164 10.31 -8.75 -11.25
CA ALA A 164 9.95 -7.34 -11.15
C ALA A 164 9.22 -6.88 -12.42
N GLN A 165 8.44 -5.80 -12.32
CA GLN A 165 7.96 -5.08 -13.51
C GLN A 165 9.03 -4.05 -13.91
N ILE A 166 9.59 -4.17 -15.10
CA ILE A 166 10.64 -3.27 -15.60
C ILE A 166 10.23 -2.76 -16.98
N ASP A 167 9.84 -1.49 -17.04
CA ASP A 167 9.45 -0.80 -18.27
C ASP A 167 10.51 0.24 -18.64
N ILE A 168 11.25 0.02 -19.73
CA ILE A 168 12.31 0.93 -20.20
C ILE A 168 11.84 1.61 -21.49
N TYR A 169 11.65 2.92 -21.42
CA TYR A 169 11.25 3.78 -22.53
C TYR A 169 12.47 4.46 -23.15
N SER A 170 12.40 4.74 -24.45
CA SER A 170 13.41 5.58 -25.12
C SER A 170 13.13 7.07 -24.85
N SER A 171 14.20 7.85 -24.67
CA SER A 171 14.18 9.32 -24.56
C SER A 171 15.37 9.94 -25.28
N SER A 172 15.42 11.27 -25.39
CA SER A 172 16.56 11.99 -25.97
C SER A 172 17.71 12.20 -24.97
N GLY A 173 18.91 12.44 -25.47
CA GLY A 173 20.08 12.88 -24.69
C GLY A 173 20.83 11.77 -23.94
N ASN A 174 21.75 12.19 -23.06
CA ASN A 174 22.75 11.35 -22.39
C ASN A 174 22.45 11.09 -20.91
N SER A 175 21.18 10.83 -20.57
CA SER A 175 20.77 10.52 -19.19
C SER A 175 19.87 9.29 -19.13
N TYR A 176 19.93 8.59 -18.01
CA TYR A 176 19.05 7.46 -17.72
C TYR A 176 18.23 7.78 -16.46
N GLU A 177 16.93 8.02 -16.62
CA GLU A 177 16.03 8.41 -15.53
C GLU A 177 15.18 7.23 -15.06
N PHE A 178 14.85 7.18 -13.77
CA PHE A 178 14.10 6.10 -13.16
C PHE A 178 13.05 6.64 -12.19
N LEU A 179 11.85 6.04 -12.24
CA LEU A 179 10.89 6.02 -11.14
C LEU A 179 10.83 4.59 -10.61
N ILE A 180 11.18 4.42 -9.35
CA ILE A 180 11.23 3.13 -8.67
C ILE A 180 10.11 3.11 -7.63
N VAL A 181 9.35 2.01 -7.59
CA VAL A 181 8.18 1.88 -6.73
C VAL A 181 8.15 0.48 -6.13
N THR A 182 7.90 0.39 -4.82
CA THR A 182 7.48 -0.87 -4.19
C THR A 182 5.98 -0.82 -3.92
N LYS A 183 5.18 -1.41 -4.83
CA LYS A 183 3.73 -1.30 -4.75
C LYS A 183 3.14 -2.43 -3.91
N GLY A 184 2.57 -2.10 -2.76
CA GLY A 184 1.85 -3.07 -1.94
C GLY A 184 0.59 -3.56 -2.63
N GLY A 185 0.30 -4.86 -2.55
CA GLY A 185 -0.81 -5.50 -3.26
C GLY A 185 -2.18 -4.91 -2.91
N GLY A 186 -2.38 -4.54 -1.63
CA GLY A 186 -3.62 -3.88 -1.19
C GLY A 186 -3.91 -2.57 -1.92
N SER A 187 -2.88 -1.75 -2.17
CA SER A 187 -3.02 -0.49 -2.94
C SER A 187 -3.09 -0.73 -4.45
N ALA A 188 -2.40 -1.77 -4.95
CA ALA A 188 -2.49 -2.16 -6.35
C ALA A 188 -3.92 -2.60 -6.72
N ASN A 189 -4.57 -3.38 -5.86
CA ASN A 189 -5.95 -3.84 -6.03
C ASN A 189 -7.00 -2.71 -5.96
N LYS A 190 -6.59 -1.50 -5.57
CA LYS A 190 -7.40 -0.28 -5.55
C LYS A 190 -7.07 0.66 -6.71
N SER A 191 -6.44 0.13 -7.76
CA SER A 191 -6.32 0.79 -9.07
C SER A 191 -7.49 0.32 -9.94
N LEU A 192 -8.48 1.18 -10.12
CA LEU A 192 -9.76 0.88 -10.75
C LEU A 192 -9.90 1.62 -12.07
N LEU A 193 -10.47 0.93 -13.07
CA LEU A 193 -10.80 1.51 -14.37
C LEU A 193 -12.31 1.51 -14.56
N PHE A 194 -12.83 2.65 -14.99
CA PHE A 194 -14.24 2.85 -15.31
C PHE A 194 -14.35 3.32 -16.76
N GLN A 195 -15.07 2.55 -17.58
CA GLN A 195 -15.40 2.96 -18.94
C GLN A 195 -16.60 3.89 -18.90
N GLN A 196 -16.35 5.18 -19.11
CA GLN A 196 -17.36 6.23 -19.07
C GLN A 196 -17.50 6.86 -20.46
N THR A 197 -18.45 7.78 -20.60
CA THR A 197 -18.71 8.49 -21.86
C THR A 197 -18.62 10.01 -21.66
N LYS A 198 -18.81 10.78 -22.75
CA LYS A 198 -18.91 12.24 -22.68
C LYS A 198 -20.01 12.72 -21.73
N SER A 199 -21.07 11.93 -21.46
CA SER A 199 -22.14 12.31 -20.53
C SER A 199 -21.64 12.50 -19.09
N LEU A 200 -20.54 11.85 -18.70
CA LEU A 200 -19.93 12.06 -17.38
C LEU A 200 -19.33 13.45 -17.25
N LEU A 201 -18.84 14.06 -18.35
CA LEU A 201 -18.03 15.28 -18.32
C LEU A 201 -18.87 16.56 -18.19
N ASN A 202 -19.59 16.67 -17.08
CA ASN A 202 -20.17 17.88 -16.51
C ASN A 202 -20.04 17.82 -14.97
N GLU A 203 -20.17 18.96 -14.30
CA GLU A 203 -19.86 19.05 -12.86
C GLU A 203 -20.77 18.19 -11.98
N GLU A 204 -22.08 18.14 -12.27
CA GLU A 204 -23.04 17.37 -11.50
C GLU A 204 -22.73 15.87 -11.57
N ASN A 205 -22.55 15.34 -12.78
CA ASN A 205 -22.28 13.92 -12.99
C ASN A 205 -20.91 13.51 -12.43
N LEU A 206 -19.86 14.35 -12.60
CA LEU A 206 -18.55 14.09 -11.98
C LEU A 206 -18.65 14.07 -10.45
N THR A 207 -19.35 15.03 -9.86
CA THR A 207 -19.51 15.12 -8.40
C THR A 207 -20.23 13.89 -7.87
N LYS A 208 -21.35 13.50 -8.49
CA LYS A 208 -22.09 12.29 -8.11
C LYS A 208 -21.23 11.04 -8.25
N PHE A 209 -20.54 10.91 -9.38
CA PHE A 209 -19.64 9.79 -9.65
C PHE A 209 -18.54 9.66 -8.59
N PHE A 210 -17.85 10.76 -8.25
CA PHE A 210 -16.78 10.71 -7.26
C PHE A 210 -17.27 10.48 -5.84
N LYS A 211 -18.43 11.04 -5.44
CA LYS A 211 -19.04 10.72 -4.14
C LYS A 211 -19.30 9.22 -3.98
N GLU A 212 -19.85 8.59 -5.00
CA GLU A 212 -20.10 7.15 -5.02
C GLU A 212 -18.78 6.36 -4.98
N LYS A 213 -17.83 6.65 -5.89
CA LYS A 213 -16.60 5.85 -6.02
C LYS A 213 -15.61 6.02 -4.88
N ILE A 214 -15.57 7.17 -4.23
CA ILE A 214 -14.76 7.40 -3.01
C ILE A 214 -15.30 6.56 -1.85
N SER A 215 -16.63 6.50 -1.69
CA SER A 215 -17.26 5.64 -0.68
C SER A 215 -16.94 4.15 -0.91
N GLU A 216 -17.02 3.68 -2.16
CA GLU A 216 -16.71 2.29 -2.54
C GLU A 216 -15.22 1.91 -2.36
N LEU A 217 -14.31 2.89 -2.47
CA LEU A 217 -12.87 2.65 -2.32
C LEU A 217 -12.54 2.07 -0.94
N GLY A 218 -13.15 2.64 0.10
CA GLY A 218 -13.08 2.18 1.49
C GLY A 218 -11.69 2.29 2.14
N SER A 219 -11.57 1.76 3.35
CA SER A 219 -10.34 1.79 4.18
C SER A 219 -9.38 0.62 3.89
N ALA A 220 -9.73 -0.24 2.93
CA ALA A 220 -9.04 -1.49 2.64
C ALA A 220 -7.62 -1.36 2.10
N ALA A 221 -7.12 -0.17 1.76
CA ALA A 221 -5.75 0.06 1.32
C ALA A 221 -4.92 0.92 2.30
N CYS A 222 -5.34 1.05 3.56
CA CYS A 222 -4.63 1.81 4.60
C CYS A 222 -4.53 3.32 4.26
N PRO A 223 -5.65 4.07 4.36
CA PRO A 223 -5.61 5.54 4.34
C PRO A 223 -4.84 6.10 5.57
N PRO A 224 -4.38 7.37 5.52
CA PRO A 224 -4.72 8.38 4.52
C PRO A 224 -4.05 8.15 3.16
N TYR A 225 -4.79 8.36 2.07
CA TYR A 225 -4.32 8.09 0.71
C TYR A 225 -3.67 9.30 0.02
N HIS A 226 -2.65 9.05 -0.80
CA HIS A 226 -2.38 9.94 -1.95
C HIS A 226 -3.30 9.49 -3.10
N LEU A 227 -4.42 10.17 -3.29
CA LEU A 227 -5.45 9.79 -4.25
C LEU A 227 -5.10 10.31 -5.65
N ALA A 228 -5.12 9.45 -6.65
CA ALA A 228 -4.88 9.82 -8.04
C ALA A 228 -6.11 9.49 -8.91
N ILE A 229 -6.52 10.48 -9.69
CA ILE A 229 -7.65 10.39 -10.61
C ILE A 229 -7.18 10.82 -11.99
N VAL A 230 -7.52 10.02 -13.00
CA VAL A 230 -7.17 10.31 -14.39
C VAL A 230 -8.42 10.23 -15.25
N ILE A 231 -8.77 11.34 -15.92
CA ILE A 231 -9.96 11.44 -16.77
C ILE A 231 -9.52 11.57 -18.23
N GLY A 232 -9.91 10.62 -19.07
CA GLY A 232 -9.48 10.50 -20.47
C GLY A 232 -8.25 9.61 -20.61
N GLY A 233 -7.65 9.59 -21.80
CA GLY A 233 -6.57 8.68 -22.16
C GLY A 233 -6.81 8.09 -23.54
N SER A 234 -5.73 7.71 -24.22
CA SER A 234 -5.77 7.06 -25.53
C SER A 234 -6.28 5.62 -25.45
N SER A 235 -6.09 4.97 -24.30
CA SER A 235 -6.51 3.59 -24.03
C SER A 235 -6.62 3.34 -22.52
N ALA A 236 -7.13 2.16 -22.15
CA ALA A 236 -7.29 1.73 -20.76
C ALA A 236 -5.94 1.64 -20.03
N GLU A 237 -4.96 0.99 -20.64
CA GLU A 237 -3.62 0.80 -20.13
C GLU A 237 -2.84 2.11 -20.04
N ALA A 238 -3.00 3.02 -21.00
CA ALA A 238 -2.41 4.36 -20.93
C ALA A 238 -3.00 5.19 -19.78
N ASN A 239 -4.32 5.12 -19.57
CA ASN A 239 -4.98 5.78 -18.44
C ASN A 239 -4.43 5.25 -17.10
N LEU A 240 -4.44 3.93 -16.88
CA LEU A 240 -3.98 3.35 -15.62
C LEU A 240 -2.48 3.53 -15.37
N ALA A 241 -1.66 3.57 -16.44
CA ALA A 241 -0.25 3.91 -16.32
C ALA A 241 -0.06 5.35 -15.80
N VAL A 242 -0.91 6.29 -16.22
CA VAL A 242 -0.90 7.66 -15.69
C VAL A 242 -1.41 7.69 -14.25
N VAL A 243 -2.44 6.91 -13.90
CA VAL A 243 -2.93 6.80 -12.51
C VAL A 243 -1.80 6.36 -11.58
N LYS A 244 -1.05 5.33 -11.98
CA LYS A 244 0.11 4.82 -11.22
C LYS A 244 1.10 5.95 -10.93
N LYS A 245 1.56 6.66 -11.96
CA LYS A 245 2.58 7.72 -11.86
C LYS A 245 2.05 8.95 -11.13
N ALA A 246 0.78 9.32 -11.33
CA ALA A 246 0.15 10.42 -10.60
C ALA A 246 0.09 10.11 -9.09
N SER A 247 -0.19 8.86 -8.70
CA SER A 247 -0.22 8.46 -7.29
C SER A 247 1.14 8.52 -6.58
N THR A 248 2.24 8.58 -7.34
CA THR A 248 3.61 8.73 -6.79
C THR A 248 4.10 10.17 -6.83
N GLY A 249 3.26 11.14 -7.20
CA GLY A 249 3.65 12.54 -7.40
C GLY A 249 4.54 12.81 -8.63
N TYR A 250 4.66 11.84 -9.54
CA TYR A 250 5.53 11.97 -10.73
C TYR A 250 5.10 13.11 -11.66
N TYR A 251 3.80 13.44 -11.65
CA TYR A 251 3.18 14.44 -12.53
C TYR A 251 2.82 15.75 -11.82
N ASP A 252 3.41 16.03 -10.65
CA ASP A 252 3.08 17.21 -9.84
C ASP A 252 3.33 18.54 -10.57
N ASN A 253 4.31 18.57 -11.48
CA ASN A 253 4.74 19.74 -12.24
C ASN A 253 4.27 19.73 -13.71
N LEU A 254 3.18 19.03 -14.02
CA LEU A 254 2.47 19.22 -15.30
C LEU A 254 1.90 20.65 -15.41
N PRO A 255 1.56 21.14 -16.62
CA PRO A 255 0.73 22.34 -16.76
C PRO A 255 -0.58 22.18 -16.00
N THR A 256 -1.16 23.28 -15.55
CA THR A 256 -2.44 23.30 -14.83
C THR A 256 -3.63 23.63 -15.72
N GLN A 257 -3.40 23.78 -17.03
CA GLN A 257 -4.41 24.06 -18.04
C GLN A 257 -4.13 23.24 -19.30
N GLY A 258 -5.20 22.80 -19.97
CA GLY A 258 -5.12 22.16 -21.28
C GLY A 258 -4.86 23.17 -22.39
N ASN A 259 -4.71 22.67 -23.62
CA ASN A 259 -4.64 23.48 -24.83
C ASN A 259 -5.31 22.74 -26.00
N ILE A 260 -5.34 23.36 -27.17
CA ILE A 260 -5.97 22.79 -28.38
C ILE A 260 -5.21 21.58 -28.96
N TYR A 261 -3.93 21.40 -28.59
CA TYR A 261 -3.07 20.31 -29.07
C TYR A 261 -3.14 19.07 -28.18
N GLY A 262 -3.88 19.14 -27.06
CA GLY A 262 -4.21 17.98 -26.24
C GLY A 262 -3.14 17.58 -25.21
N GLN A 263 -2.33 18.53 -24.71
CA GLN A 263 -1.44 18.22 -23.57
C GLN A 263 -2.21 17.71 -22.36
N ALA A 264 -1.61 16.79 -21.61
CA ALA A 264 -2.04 16.45 -20.27
C ALA A 264 -1.90 17.67 -19.35
N PHE A 265 -2.84 17.82 -18.42
CA PHE A 265 -2.74 18.86 -17.39
C PHE A 265 -3.26 18.36 -16.03
N ARG A 266 -2.75 18.99 -14.96
CA ARG A 266 -3.15 18.78 -13.58
C ARG A 266 -4.27 19.75 -13.20
N ASP A 267 -5.42 19.23 -12.82
CA ASP A 267 -6.62 20.02 -12.54
C ASP A 267 -6.72 20.33 -11.03
N LEU A 268 -6.20 21.49 -10.63
CA LEU A 268 -6.14 21.90 -9.22
C LEU A 268 -7.52 22.16 -8.62
N GLU A 269 -8.50 22.56 -9.43
CA GLU A 269 -9.87 22.81 -8.95
C GLU A 269 -10.55 21.50 -8.58
N TRP A 270 -10.47 20.49 -9.45
CA TRP A 270 -11.01 19.17 -9.16
C TRP A 270 -10.25 18.43 -8.06
N GLU A 271 -8.95 18.68 -7.89
CA GLU A 271 -8.20 18.18 -6.72
C GLU A 271 -8.84 18.64 -5.41
N GLU A 272 -9.13 19.94 -5.27
CA GLU A 272 -9.73 20.49 -4.05
C GLU A 272 -11.17 20.02 -3.87
N ARG A 273 -11.99 20.02 -4.93
CA ARG A 273 -13.38 19.50 -4.89
C ARG A 273 -13.42 18.04 -4.43
N ILE A 274 -12.54 17.20 -4.98
CA ILE A 274 -12.46 15.79 -4.60
C ILE A 274 -11.91 15.63 -3.19
N LYS A 275 -10.91 16.41 -2.78
CA LYS A 275 -10.40 16.40 -1.40
C LYS A 275 -11.52 16.69 -0.41
N LYS A 276 -12.37 17.69 -0.68
CA LYS A 276 -13.56 17.96 0.12
C LYS A 276 -14.53 16.77 0.17
N ILE A 277 -14.80 16.12 -0.97
CA ILE A 277 -15.61 14.88 -0.99
C ILE A 277 -15.00 13.80 -0.10
N THR A 278 -13.67 13.63 -0.11
CA THR A 278 -13.00 12.65 0.76
C THR A 278 -13.16 12.97 2.25
N GLN A 279 -13.15 14.26 2.61
CA GLN A 279 -13.35 14.72 3.99
C GLN A 279 -14.80 14.54 4.45
N GLU A 280 -15.75 14.89 3.58
CA GLU A 280 -17.20 14.73 3.83
C GLU A 280 -17.63 13.27 3.91
N SER A 281 -16.83 12.32 3.39
CA SER A 281 -17.16 10.89 3.44
C SER A 281 -17.20 10.31 4.85
N GLY A 282 -16.59 10.98 5.83
CA GLY A 282 -16.51 10.52 7.22
C GLY A 282 -15.64 9.27 7.45
N ILE A 283 -15.07 8.65 6.40
CA ILE A 283 -14.25 7.43 6.51
C ILE A 283 -12.95 7.69 7.29
N GLY A 284 -12.37 8.87 7.09
CA GLY A 284 -11.15 9.32 7.76
C GLY A 284 -9.93 8.42 7.58
N ALA A 285 -8.95 8.61 8.45
CA ALA A 285 -7.78 7.75 8.53
C ALA A 285 -8.14 6.38 9.15
N GLN A 286 -8.76 5.52 8.34
CA GLN A 286 -9.16 4.14 8.64
C GLN A 286 -10.38 3.98 9.55
N PHE A 287 -10.47 4.78 10.63
CA PHE A 287 -11.45 4.61 11.70
C PHE A 287 -12.26 5.89 11.97
N GLY A 288 -12.73 6.54 10.90
CA GLY A 288 -13.65 7.67 10.98
C GLY A 288 -12.95 9.02 11.13
N GLY A 289 -13.44 10.03 10.41
CA GLY A 289 -12.93 11.40 10.46
C GLY A 289 -12.71 12.02 9.08
N LYS A 290 -11.82 13.02 9.02
CA LYS A 290 -11.57 13.91 7.88
C LYS A 290 -10.51 13.40 6.89
N TYR A 291 -9.49 12.71 7.38
CA TYR A 291 -8.25 12.33 6.68
C TYR A 291 -8.34 11.00 5.94
N PHE A 292 -9.34 10.86 5.07
CA PHE A 292 -9.37 9.73 4.12
C PHE A 292 -8.25 9.84 3.08
N ALA A 293 -7.93 11.06 2.65
CA ALA A 293 -6.82 11.37 1.77
C ALA A 293 -5.88 12.38 2.42
N HIS A 294 -4.57 12.16 2.24
CA HIS A 294 -3.51 13.13 2.45
C HIS A 294 -3.69 14.31 1.47
N ASP A 295 -3.69 13.96 0.19
CA ASP A 295 -3.88 14.88 -0.93
C ASP A 295 -4.48 14.14 -2.14
N VAL A 296 -4.80 14.91 -3.17
CA VAL A 296 -5.41 14.43 -4.41
C VAL A 296 -4.56 14.91 -5.59
N ARG A 297 -4.47 14.09 -6.64
CA ARG A 297 -3.96 14.44 -7.96
C ARG A 297 -5.02 14.15 -9.01
N VAL A 298 -5.40 15.15 -9.81
CA VAL A 298 -6.35 14.98 -10.91
C VAL A 298 -5.65 15.30 -12.21
N ILE A 299 -5.46 14.30 -13.08
CA ILE A 299 -4.85 14.49 -14.39
C ILE A 299 -5.91 14.34 -15.48
N ARG A 300 -6.04 15.36 -16.32
CA ARG A 300 -6.93 15.35 -17.48
C ARG A 300 -6.13 15.08 -18.74
N LEU A 301 -6.55 14.08 -19.52
CA LEU A 301 -5.89 13.62 -20.75
C LEU A 301 -6.76 13.85 -21.99
N PRO A 302 -6.19 13.95 -23.20
CA PRO A 302 -6.98 13.85 -24.43
C PRO A 302 -7.68 12.48 -24.51
N ARG A 303 -8.74 12.38 -25.31
CA ARG A 303 -9.53 11.14 -25.46
C ARG A 303 -10.07 11.03 -26.88
N HIS A 304 -10.23 9.79 -27.35
CA HIS A 304 -11.05 9.55 -28.54
C HIS A 304 -12.50 10.00 -28.30
N ALA A 305 -13.17 10.53 -29.32
CA ALA A 305 -14.50 11.14 -29.17
C ALA A 305 -15.53 10.19 -28.54
N ALA A 306 -15.48 8.91 -28.90
CA ALA A 306 -16.36 7.85 -28.40
C ALA A 306 -15.97 7.25 -27.04
N SER A 307 -14.88 7.72 -26.41
CA SER A 307 -14.30 7.09 -25.22
C SER A 307 -14.09 8.11 -24.10
N CYS A 308 -14.25 7.68 -22.85
CA CYS A 308 -13.83 8.43 -21.68
C CYS A 308 -13.40 7.47 -20.56
N PRO A 309 -12.22 6.84 -20.66
CA PRO A 309 -11.70 6.04 -19.55
C PRO A 309 -11.45 6.94 -18.33
N VAL A 310 -11.88 6.49 -17.16
CA VAL A 310 -11.60 7.13 -15.88
C VAL A 310 -10.89 6.15 -14.98
N GLY A 311 -9.73 6.54 -14.50
CA GLY A 311 -8.91 5.73 -13.60
C GLY A 311 -8.87 6.35 -12.21
N ILE A 312 -9.00 5.53 -11.18
CA ILE A 312 -8.85 5.92 -9.77
C ILE A 312 -7.82 4.99 -9.15
N GLY A 313 -6.85 5.54 -8.44
CA GLY A 313 -5.83 4.77 -7.74
C GLY A 313 -5.32 5.51 -6.51
N VAL A 314 -4.61 4.81 -5.64
CA VAL A 314 -4.07 5.37 -4.40
C VAL A 314 -2.62 4.97 -4.18
N SER A 315 -1.83 5.86 -3.58
CA SER A 315 -0.72 5.43 -2.72
C SER A 315 -1.24 5.27 -1.29
N CYS A 316 -0.87 4.16 -0.66
CA CYS A 316 -1.25 3.85 0.73
C CYS A 316 -0.28 4.47 1.74
N SER A 317 -0.51 4.27 3.04
CA SER A 317 0.44 4.71 4.09
C SER A 317 1.87 4.19 3.91
N ALA A 318 2.06 3.07 3.20
CA ALA A 318 3.38 2.66 2.73
C ALA A 318 3.70 3.35 1.39
N ASP A 319 3.84 4.68 1.40
CA ASP A 319 4.08 5.53 0.23
C ASP A 319 5.54 5.40 -0.27
N ARG A 320 5.81 4.29 -0.95
CA ARG A 320 7.17 3.84 -1.23
C ARG A 320 7.51 3.96 -2.70
N ASN A 321 8.03 5.13 -3.04
CA ASN A 321 8.54 5.43 -4.38
C ASN A 321 9.71 6.41 -4.29
N ILE A 322 10.61 6.34 -5.27
CA ILE A 322 11.84 7.13 -5.30
C ILE A 322 12.25 7.37 -6.75
N LYS A 323 12.67 8.59 -7.07
CA LYS A 323 13.30 8.88 -8.36
C LYS A 323 14.79 8.58 -8.30
N ALA A 324 15.37 8.18 -9.41
CA ALA A 324 16.81 8.05 -9.57
C ALA A 324 17.22 8.50 -10.97
N LYS A 325 18.50 8.83 -11.14
CA LYS A 325 19.07 9.13 -12.45
C LYS A 325 20.53 8.73 -12.53
N ILE A 326 20.99 8.40 -13.73
CA ILE A 326 22.39 8.20 -14.07
C ILE A 326 22.74 9.26 -15.11
N THR A 327 23.77 10.04 -14.82
CA THR A 327 24.32 11.08 -15.69
C THR A 327 25.84 10.94 -15.75
N GLU A 328 26.52 11.82 -16.48
CA GLU A 328 27.99 11.83 -16.51
C GLU A 328 28.62 12.15 -15.15
N GLU A 329 27.89 12.81 -14.26
CA GLU A 329 28.35 13.15 -12.91
C GLU A 329 28.22 12.00 -11.90
N GLY A 330 27.52 10.93 -12.25
CA GLY A 330 27.37 9.74 -11.42
C GLY A 330 25.97 9.14 -11.39
N ILE A 331 25.77 8.28 -10.38
CA ILE A 331 24.48 7.67 -10.05
C ILE A 331 23.85 8.44 -8.91
N PHE A 332 22.60 8.85 -9.08
CA PHE A 332 21.88 9.68 -8.14
C PHE A 332 20.54 9.04 -7.76
N ILE A 333 20.16 9.15 -6.49
CA ILE A 333 18.88 8.68 -5.98
C ILE A 333 18.23 9.82 -5.19
N GLU A 334 16.91 9.94 -5.24
CA GLU A 334 16.16 10.92 -4.46
C GLU A 334 16.44 10.75 -2.96
N GLU A 335 16.55 11.87 -2.23
CA GLU A 335 16.78 11.87 -0.79
C GLU A 335 15.46 11.66 -0.03
N LEU A 336 15.33 10.53 0.64
CA LEU A 336 14.22 10.23 1.55
C LEU A 336 14.52 10.66 3.00
N GLU A 337 13.49 10.70 3.85
CA GLU A 337 13.62 11.08 5.25
C GLU A 337 14.32 10.00 6.09
N LYS A 338 15.53 10.30 6.56
CA LYS A 338 16.30 9.41 7.44
C LYS A 338 16.11 9.68 8.93
N ASN A 339 15.56 10.84 9.32
CA ASN A 339 15.35 11.22 10.71
C ASN A 339 13.86 11.49 11.00
N PRO A 340 12.97 10.50 10.84
CA PRO A 340 11.52 10.69 11.02
C PRO A 340 11.11 11.05 12.45
N GLU A 341 11.98 10.85 13.44
CA GLU A 341 11.73 11.21 14.85
C GLU A 341 11.43 12.71 15.03
N ARG A 342 11.94 13.58 14.15
CA ARG A 342 11.63 15.02 14.19
C ARG A 342 10.14 15.35 13.96
N TYR A 343 9.36 14.39 13.47
CA TYR A 343 7.91 14.51 13.27
C TYR A 343 7.09 13.95 14.44
N MET A 344 7.75 13.35 15.43
CA MET A 344 7.07 12.89 16.64
C MET A 344 6.63 14.09 17.49
N PRO A 345 5.40 14.09 18.03
CA PRO A 345 5.00 15.10 19.00
C PRO A 345 5.77 14.91 20.32
N ALA A 346 5.92 15.99 21.09
CA ALA A 346 6.62 15.96 22.38
C ALA A 346 5.96 15.02 23.41
N ALA A 347 4.65 14.82 23.31
CA ALA A 347 3.90 13.84 24.07
C ALA A 347 2.96 13.05 23.14
N PRO A 348 2.62 11.79 23.47
CA PRO A 348 1.58 11.06 22.77
C PRO A 348 0.25 11.84 22.77
N PRO A 349 -0.60 11.72 21.73
CA PRO A 349 -1.90 12.36 21.74
C PRO A 349 -2.74 11.87 22.93
N GLU A 350 -3.48 12.77 23.56
CA GLU A 350 -4.46 12.41 24.58
C GLU A 350 -5.61 11.64 23.91
N LEU A 351 -5.84 10.41 24.36
CA LEU A 351 -6.84 9.50 23.78
C LEU A 351 -7.68 8.90 24.90
N SER A 352 -8.98 8.73 24.67
CA SER A 352 -9.85 7.96 25.56
C SER A 352 -9.26 6.56 25.81
N PRO A 353 -9.22 6.05 27.07
CA PRO A 353 -8.61 4.76 27.39
C PRO A 353 -9.17 3.62 26.53
N ALA A 354 -8.29 2.69 26.12
CA ALA A 354 -8.71 1.48 25.42
C ALA A 354 -9.27 0.46 26.43
N VAL A 355 -10.23 -0.34 25.99
CA VAL A 355 -10.71 -1.49 26.77
C VAL A 355 -9.69 -2.62 26.67
N GLU A 356 -9.21 -3.11 27.81
CA GLU A 356 -8.30 -4.25 27.85
C GLU A 356 -9.06 -5.57 27.68
N ILE A 357 -8.63 -6.38 26.70
CA ILE A 357 -9.22 -7.70 26.44
C ILE A 357 -8.14 -8.77 26.58
N ASN A 358 -8.30 -9.65 27.57
CA ASN A 358 -7.47 -10.85 27.71
C ASN A 358 -8.00 -11.98 26.81
N LEU A 359 -7.20 -12.36 25.81
CA LEU A 359 -7.51 -13.41 24.85
C LEU A 359 -7.15 -14.83 25.34
N ASP A 360 -6.37 -14.96 26.41
CA ASP A 360 -6.00 -16.26 27.00
C ASP A 360 -7.12 -16.74 27.96
N ARG A 361 -8.36 -16.69 27.48
CA ARG A 361 -9.59 -17.14 28.16
C ARG A 361 -10.40 -18.02 27.20
N PRO A 362 -11.33 -18.85 27.70
CA PRO A 362 -12.27 -19.57 26.83
C PRO A 362 -12.98 -18.62 25.85
N MET A 363 -13.12 -19.03 24.58
CA MET A 363 -13.65 -18.18 23.51
C MET A 363 -15.01 -17.55 23.84
N ASN A 364 -15.91 -18.33 24.47
CA ASN A 364 -17.22 -17.86 24.92
C ASN A 364 -17.14 -16.72 25.93
N GLU A 365 -16.13 -16.73 26.81
CA GLU A 365 -15.91 -15.64 27.77
C GLU A 365 -15.39 -14.37 27.09
N VAL A 366 -14.49 -14.52 26.10
CA VAL A 366 -13.98 -13.38 25.33
C VAL A 366 -15.11 -12.73 24.52
N LEU A 367 -15.96 -13.54 23.88
CA LEU A 367 -17.14 -13.06 23.16
C LEU A 367 -18.13 -12.33 24.09
N ALA A 368 -18.40 -12.88 25.29
CA ALA A 368 -19.25 -12.25 26.27
C ALA A 368 -18.69 -10.91 26.77
N GLU A 369 -17.36 -10.78 26.88
CA GLU A 369 -16.71 -9.51 27.20
C GLU A 369 -16.88 -8.49 26.06
N LEU A 370 -16.59 -8.88 24.82
CA LEU A 370 -16.71 -8.00 23.65
C LEU A 370 -18.16 -7.52 23.44
N SER A 371 -19.16 -8.36 23.73
CA SER A 371 -20.58 -8.03 23.57
C SER A 371 -21.07 -6.87 24.45
N LYS A 372 -20.32 -6.51 25.50
CA LYS A 372 -20.63 -5.35 26.36
C LYS A 372 -20.39 -4.01 25.67
N TYR A 373 -19.63 -3.99 24.57
CA TYR A 373 -19.15 -2.78 23.94
C TYR A 373 -19.74 -2.60 22.53
N PRO A 374 -20.06 -1.36 22.11
CA PRO A 374 -20.54 -1.10 20.77
C PRO A 374 -19.40 -1.14 19.73
N VAL A 375 -19.79 -1.13 18.46
CA VAL A 375 -18.86 -0.75 17.37
C VAL A 375 -18.25 0.63 17.66
N LYS A 376 -17.08 0.94 17.07
CA LYS A 376 -16.25 2.13 17.33
C LYS A 376 -15.39 2.04 18.60
N THR A 377 -15.64 1.09 19.52
CA THR A 377 -14.83 0.93 20.73
C THR A 377 -13.39 0.51 20.43
N ARG A 378 -12.41 1.24 21.01
CA ARG A 378 -10.98 0.94 20.95
C ARG A 378 -10.61 -0.12 22.00
N LEU A 379 -9.84 -1.11 21.57
CA LEU A 379 -9.41 -2.26 22.35
C LEU A 379 -7.88 -2.32 22.46
N SER A 380 -7.41 -2.91 23.56
CA SER A 380 -6.03 -3.31 23.81
C SER A 380 -6.00 -4.81 24.07
N LEU A 381 -5.57 -5.58 23.07
CA LEU A 381 -5.65 -7.05 23.10
C LEU A 381 -4.36 -7.65 23.65
N SER A 382 -4.48 -8.56 24.61
CA SER A 382 -3.36 -9.30 25.19
C SER A 382 -3.69 -10.79 25.23
N GLY A 383 -2.88 -11.62 24.57
CA GLY A 383 -3.04 -13.07 24.57
C GLY A 383 -2.65 -13.71 23.25
N THR A 384 -3.15 -14.91 23.02
CA THR A 384 -2.85 -15.71 21.85
C THR A 384 -3.71 -15.33 20.64
N LEU A 385 -3.08 -15.20 19.47
CA LEU A 385 -3.75 -15.09 18.17
C LEU A 385 -3.28 -16.21 17.25
N ILE A 386 -4.19 -16.71 16.41
CA ILE A 386 -3.85 -17.57 15.27
C ILE A 386 -3.80 -16.72 14.01
N VAL A 387 -2.70 -16.82 13.26
CA VAL A 387 -2.50 -16.11 12.02
C VAL A 387 -2.83 -17.03 10.86
N ALA A 388 -3.73 -16.61 9.98
CA ALA A 388 -4.06 -17.31 8.75
C ALA A 388 -4.64 -16.33 7.72
N ARG A 389 -4.41 -16.58 6.43
CA ARG A 389 -4.93 -15.73 5.34
C ARG A 389 -5.28 -16.56 4.10
N ASP A 390 -5.44 -15.89 2.97
CA ASP A 390 -5.90 -16.36 1.66
C ASP A 390 -5.75 -17.89 1.42
N VAL A 391 -4.54 -18.42 1.24
CA VAL A 391 -4.33 -19.85 0.90
C VAL A 391 -4.63 -20.78 2.09
N ALA A 392 -4.30 -20.38 3.32
CA ALA A 392 -4.62 -21.16 4.52
C ALA A 392 -6.14 -21.28 4.73
N HIS A 393 -6.91 -20.21 4.47
CA HIS A 393 -8.38 -20.25 4.52
C HIS A 393 -8.95 -21.18 3.45
N ALA A 394 -8.44 -21.11 2.22
CA ALA A 394 -8.86 -22.02 1.14
C ALA A 394 -8.59 -23.49 1.49
N ARG A 395 -7.43 -23.78 2.10
CA ARG A 395 -7.08 -25.14 2.53
C ARG A 395 -7.93 -25.64 3.68
N ILE A 396 -8.22 -24.80 4.67
CA ILE A 396 -9.14 -25.14 5.76
C ILE A 396 -10.55 -25.37 5.21
N ASN A 397 -11.01 -24.55 4.26
CA ASN A 397 -12.30 -24.75 3.62
C ASN A 397 -12.38 -26.11 2.90
N LYS A 398 -11.32 -26.50 2.20
CA LYS A 398 -11.23 -27.82 1.55
C LYS A 398 -11.27 -28.97 2.58
N ILE A 399 -10.55 -28.84 3.69
CA ILE A 399 -10.60 -29.81 4.81
C ILE A 399 -12.05 -30.00 5.29
N LEU A 400 -12.82 -28.91 5.43
CA LEU A 400 -14.23 -28.99 5.82
C LEU A 400 -15.11 -29.65 4.73
N GLU A 401 -14.84 -29.41 3.45
CA GLU A 401 -15.57 -30.04 2.33
C GLU A 401 -15.31 -31.54 2.24
N GLU A 402 -14.14 -32.00 2.69
CA GLU A 402 -13.81 -33.42 2.86
C GLU A 402 -14.45 -34.04 4.12
N GLY A 403 -15.30 -33.30 4.84
CA GLY A 403 -16.01 -33.79 6.03
C GLY A 403 -15.18 -33.84 7.31
N LYS A 404 -13.96 -33.28 7.31
CA LYS A 404 -13.12 -33.19 8.51
C LYS A 404 -13.58 -32.05 9.42
N PRO A 405 -13.33 -32.13 10.75
CA PRO A 405 -13.74 -31.08 11.67
C PRO A 405 -12.95 -29.79 11.46
N MET A 406 -13.56 -28.66 11.86
CA MET A 406 -12.85 -27.38 11.97
C MET A 406 -11.63 -27.54 12.90
N PRO A 407 -10.42 -27.11 12.46
CA PRO A 407 -9.23 -27.20 13.28
C PRO A 407 -9.40 -26.50 14.63
N GLU A 408 -8.91 -27.13 15.69
CA GLU A 408 -9.14 -26.68 17.07
C GLU A 408 -8.56 -25.27 17.33
N TYR A 409 -7.42 -24.96 16.71
CA TYR A 409 -6.82 -23.63 16.78
C TYR A 409 -7.67 -22.54 16.11
N PHE A 410 -8.58 -22.88 15.18
CA PHE A 410 -9.54 -21.94 14.60
C PHE A 410 -10.77 -21.67 15.47
N LYS A 411 -11.04 -22.55 16.45
CA LYS A 411 -12.16 -22.40 17.40
C LYS A 411 -11.74 -21.66 18.66
N ASN A 412 -10.54 -21.94 19.15
CA ASN A 412 -10.12 -21.54 20.49
C ASN A 412 -9.39 -20.20 20.55
N HIS A 413 -9.05 -19.59 19.41
CA HIS A 413 -8.31 -18.33 19.36
C HIS A 413 -8.87 -17.39 18.27
N PRO A 414 -8.75 -16.05 18.44
CA PRO A 414 -9.06 -15.12 17.37
C PRO A 414 -8.13 -15.30 16.16
N ILE A 415 -8.67 -15.07 14.97
CA ILE A 415 -7.95 -15.26 13.70
C ILE A 415 -7.45 -13.92 13.17
N TYR A 416 -6.15 -13.73 13.22
CA TYR A 416 -5.45 -12.58 12.66
C TYR A 416 -5.09 -12.79 11.20
N TYR A 417 -5.67 -12.00 10.31
CA TYR A 417 -5.35 -12.08 8.90
C TYR A 417 -4.07 -11.29 8.62
N ALA A 418 -2.94 -11.99 8.52
CA ALA A 418 -1.65 -11.38 8.24
C ALA A 418 -0.67 -12.36 7.61
N GLY A 419 0.45 -11.84 7.11
CA GLY A 419 1.59 -12.64 6.64
C GLY A 419 2.88 -11.86 6.92
N PRO A 420 3.80 -12.39 7.75
CA PRO A 420 4.95 -11.63 8.25
C PRO A 420 6.00 -11.42 7.15
N ALA A 421 6.81 -10.37 7.29
CA ALA A 421 8.11 -10.28 6.63
C ALA A 421 9.13 -11.19 7.31
N LYS A 422 10.33 -11.34 6.73
CA LYS A 422 11.42 -12.13 7.34
C LYS A 422 11.77 -11.57 8.73
N THR A 423 12.09 -12.45 9.67
CA THR A 423 12.43 -12.06 11.05
C THR A 423 13.90 -11.68 11.16
N PRO A 424 14.24 -10.46 11.63
CA PRO A 424 15.60 -10.10 11.96
C PRO A 424 16.14 -10.89 13.17
N PRO A 425 17.43 -11.28 13.19
CA PRO A 425 18.05 -11.92 14.34
C PRO A 425 17.86 -11.10 15.63
N GLY A 426 17.50 -11.79 16.71
CA GLY A 426 17.28 -11.17 18.02
C GLY A 426 15.94 -10.43 18.19
N LEU A 427 15.07 -10.42 17.17
CA LEU A 427 13.71 -9.91 17.27
C LEU A 427 12.68 -11.06 17.29
N PRO A 428 11.54 -10.88 17.98
CA PRO A 428 10.51 -11.92 18.05
C PRO A 428 9.78 -12.13 16.71
N SER A 429 9.76 -11.12 15.84
CA SER A 429 9.08 -11.15 14.55
C SER A 429 9.68 -10.14 13.57
N GLY A 430 9.55 -10.42 12.28
CA GLY A 430 9.64 -9.39 11.23
C GLY A 430 8.41 -8.48 11.23
N SER A 431 8.40 -7.44 10.40
CA SER A 431 7.23 -6.55 10.24
C SER A 431 5.97 -7.35 9.97
N PHE A 432 4.89 -7.10 10.73
CA PHE A 432 3.76 -8.03 10.78
C PHE A 432 2.40 -7.34 10.97
N GLY A 433 2.05 -6.43 10.05
CA GLY A 433 0.74 -5.77 10.03
C GLY A 433 -0.38 -6.61 9.40
N PRO A 434 -1.64 -6.15 9.51
CA PRO A 434 -2.81 -6.88 9.02
C PRO A 434 -2.91 -6.86 7.48
N THR A 435 -3.61 -7.85 6.92
CA THR A 435 -4.04 -7.88 5.51
C THR A 435 -5.52 -7.52 5.37
N THR A 436 -5.95 -7.25 4.14
CA THR A 436 -7.33 -6.80 3.86
C THR A 436 -8.34 -7.88 4.18
N ALA A 437 -9.27 -7.57 5.09
CA ALA A 437 -10.26 -8.51 5.60
C ALA A 437 -11.24 -9.03 4.54
N GLY A 438 -11.66 -8.14 3.64
CA GLY A 438 -12.65 -8.40 2.59
C GLY A 438 -12.38 -9.65 1.73
N ARG A 439 -11.12 -10.06 1.57
CA ARG A 439 -10.76 -11.23 0.76
C ARG A 439 -11.14 -12.57 1.41
N MET A 440 -11.38 -12.57 2.72
CA MET A 440 -11.79 -13.76 3.47
C MET A 440 -13.30 -13.79 3.76
N ASP A 441 -14.08 -12.82 3.28
CA ASP A 441 -15.51 -12.68 3.61
C ASP A 441 -16.33 -13.93 3.28
N MET A 442 -16.03 -14.59 2.15
CA MET A 442 -16.74 -15.79 1.69
C MET A 442 -16.64 -17.01 2.64
N TYR A 443 -15.64 -17.04 3.53
CA TYR A 443 -15.44 -18.16 4.45
C TYR A 443 -16.15 -17.98 5.79
N VAL A 444 -16.50 -16.74 6.15
CA VAL A 444 -16.90 -16.40 7.53
C VAL A 444 -18.13 -17.16 7.97
N GLU A 445 -19.21 -17.14 7.19
CA GLU A 445 -20.47 -17.79 7.58
C GLU A 445 -20.27 -19.30 7.82
N LYS A 446 -19.57 -19.96 6.89
CA LYS A 446 -19.30 -21.39 6.96
C LYS A 446 -18.38 -21.75 8.13
N PHE A 447 -17.40 -20.91 8.44
CA PHE A 447 -16.48 -21.19 9.54
C PHE A 447 -17.17 -20.99 10.89
N GLN A 448 -17.96 -19.93 11.04
CA GLN A 448 -18.72 -19.66 12.27
C GLN A 448 -19.81 -20.69 12.53
N SER A 449 -20.48 -21.21 11.49
CA SER A 449 -21.45 -22.31 11.65
C SER A 449 -20.83 -23.60 12.20
N MET A 450 -19.50 -23.74 12.07
CA MET A 450 -18.69 -24.84 12.61
C MET A 450 -17.95 -24.46 13.90
N GLY A 451 -18.27 -23.30 14.51
CA GLY A 451 -17.68 -22.78 15.74
C GLY A 451 -16.28 -22.19 15.59
N GLY A 452 -15.78 -22.02 14.36
CA GLY A 452 -14.47 -21.41 14.09
C GLY A 452 -14.56 -19.95 13.67
N SER A 453 -13.44 -19.22 13.73
CA SER A 453 -13.35 -17.83 13.25
C SER A 453 -14.38 -16.88 13.89
N MET A 454 -14.71 -17.10 15.18
CA MET A 454 -15.68 -16.31 15.92
C MET A 454 -15.21 -14.87 16.15
N ILE A 455 -13.90 -14.67 16.35
CA ILE A 455 -13.29 -13.34 16.44
C ILE A 455 -12.25 -13.24 15.33
N MET A 456 -12.39 -12.22 14.49
CA MET A 456 -11.50 -11.97 13.35
C MET A 456 -10.77 -10.66 13.57
N LEU A 457 -9.47 -10.60 13.30
CA LEU A 457 -8.65 -9.39 13.41
C LEU A 457 -7.95 -9.13 12.08
N ALA A 458 -8.18 -7.97 11.47
CA ALA A 458 -7.60 -7.63 10.16
C ALA A 458 -7.67 -6.11 9.91
N LYS A 459 -7.65 -5.66 8.64
CA LYS A 459 -7.89 -4.25 8.29
C LYS A 459 -8.87 -4.09 7.13
N GLY A 460 -9.51 -2.93 7.08
CA GLY A 460 -10.46 -2.54 6.03
C GLY A 460 -11.92 -2.83 6.38
N ASN A 461 -12.83 -2.17 5.68
CA ASN A 461 -14.26 -2.49 5.69
C ASN A 461 -14.54 -3.85 5.04
N ARG A 462 -15.68 -4.46 5.40
CA ARG A 462 -16.09 -5.80 4.94
C ARG A 462 -17.47 -5.75 4.29
N SER A 463 -17.85 -6.82 3.60
CA SER A 463 -19.17 -6.91 3.01
C SER A 463 -20.25 -7.24 4.06
N LYS A 464 -21.51 -6.95 3.71
CA LYS A 464 -22.66 -7.20 4.59
C LYS A 464 -22.78 -8.65 5.05
N GLN A 465 -22.29 -9.61 4.24
CA GLN A 465 -22.34 -11.04 4.59
C GLN A 465 -21.63 -11.34 5.92
N VAL A 466 -20.58 -10.59 6.24
CA VAL A 466 -19.83 -10.74 7.50
C VAL A 466 -20.63 -10.19 8.67
N THR A 467 -21.27 -9.03 8.49
CA THR A 467 -22.18 -8.45 9.49
C THR A 467 -23.32 -9.40 9.81
N ASP A 468 -23.92 -10.01 8.79
CA ASP A 468 -25.02 -10.95 8.95
C ASP A 468 -24.57 -12.25 9.63
N ALA A 469 -23.39 -12.77 9.27
CA ALA A 469 -22.81 -13.95 9.92
C ALA A 469 -22.49 -13.68 11.40
N CYS A 470 -21.84 -12.56 11.72
CA CYS A 470 -21.56 -12.17 13.10
C CYS A 470 -22.83 -12.05 13.94
N ALA A 471 -23.89 -11.43 13.40
CA ALA A 471 -25.19 -11.35 14.08
C ALA A 471 -25.85 -12.72 14.29
N LYS A 472 -25.72 -13.62 13.31
CA LYS A 472 -26.33 -14.96 13.34
C LYS A 472 -25.64 -15.90 14.32
N TYR A 473 -24.31 -15.85 14.42
CA TYR A 473 -23.52 -16.80 15.21
C TYR A 473 -22.89 -16.19 16.46
N GLY A 474 -23.02 -14.88 16.69
CA GLY A 474 -22.41 -14.19 17.84
C GLY A 474 -20.92 -13.92 17.66
N GLY A 475 -20.49 -13.59 16.44
CA GLY A 475 -19.10 -13.32 16.09
C GLY A 475 -18.72 -11.82 16.12
N PHE A 476 -17.43 -11.52 16.02
CA PHE A 476 -16.89 -10.16 15.99
C PHE A 476 -15.83 -9.98 14.89
N TYR A 477 -15.80 -8.80 14.30
CA TYR A 477 -14.67 -8.33 13.49
C TYR A 477 -14.00 -7.13 14.17
N LEU A 478 -12.72 -7.31 14.46
CA LEU A 478 -11.83 -6.31 15.03
C LEU A 478 -10.93 -5.73 13.94
N GLY A 479 -10.90 -4.41 13.84
CA GLY A 479 -10.02 -3.67 12.94
C GLY A 479 -8.71 -3.29 13.62
N SER A 480 -7.60 -3.81 13.15
CA SER A 480 -6.24 -3.33 13.45
C SER A 480 -5.89 -2.17 12.53
N ILE A 481 -5.02 -1.26 12.99
CA ILE A 481 -4.44 -0.25 12.10
C ILE A 481 -3.64 -0.96 11.01
N GLY A 482 -3.98 -0.69 9.75
CA GLY A 482 -3.24 -1.17 8.58
C GLY A 482 -2.12 -0.21 8.23
N GLY A 483 -0.92 -0.72 7.94
CA GLY A 483 0.27 0.08 7.64
C GLY A 483 1.42 -0.05 8.63
N PRO A 484 1.22 0.16 9.95
CA PRO A 484 2.31 0.29 10.89
C PRO A 484 2.87 -1.07 11.35
N ALA A 485 3.46 -1.82 10.42
CA ALA A 485 3.86 -3.21 10.64
C ALA A 485 5.15 -3.39 11.46
N ALA A 486 6.09 -2.45 11.36
CA ALA A 486 7.36 -2.47 12.06
C ALA A 486 7.17 -2.22 13.57
N ILE A 487 6.36 -1.22 13.93
CA ILE A 487 6.02 -0.97 15.34
C ILE A 487 5.21 -2.13 15.92
N ILE A 488 4.32 -2.74 15.13
CA ILE A 488 3.58 -3.94 15.57
C ILE A 488 4.53 -5.08 15.95
N ALA A 489 5.52 -5.35 15.10
CA ALA A 489 6.51 -6.39 15.36
C ALA A 489 7.38 -6.09 16.58
N LYS A 490 7.78 -4.82 16.76
CA LYS A 490 8.69 -4.39 17.84
C LYS A 490 7.98 -4.31 19.20
N GLU A 491 6.79 -3.73 19.26
CA GLU A 491 6.12 -3.41 20.53
C GLU A 491 5.10 -4.48 20.96
N TYR A 492 4.32 -5.03 20.03
CA TYR A 492 3.14 -5.81 20.40
C TYR A 492 3.34 -7.32 20.29
N ILE A 493 4.14 -7.80 19.33
CA ILE A 493 4.37 -9.25 19.14
C ILE A 493 5.53 -9.73 20.00
N LYS A 494 5.32 -10.80 20.78
CA LYS A 494 6.29 -11.35 21.73
C LYS A 494 6.86 -12.71 21.32
N SER A 495 6.10 -13.48 20.54
CA SER A 495 6.56 -14.75 19.98
C SER A 495 5.78 -15.12 18.73
N ILE A 496 6.38 -15.97 17.90
CA ILE A 496 5.80 -16.53 16.68
C ILE A 496 6.17 -18.02 16.60
N GLU A 497 5.17 -18.86 16.36
CA GLU A 497 5.32 -20.31 16.23
C GLU A 497 4.59 -20.76 14.97
N LEU A 498 5.21 -21.65 14.19
CA LEU A 498 4.56 -22.30 13.06
C LEU A 498 3.61 -23.39 13.58
N VAL A 499 2.37 -23.40 13.10
CA VAL A 499 1.33 -24.34 13.56
C VAL A 499 0.97 -25.35 12.47
N ASP A 500 0.73 -24.87 11.24
CA ASP A 500 0.29 -25.72 10.14
C ASP A 500 0.67 -25.11 8.78
N PHE A 501 0.69 -25.96 7.74
CA PHE A 501 0.96 -25.61 6.34
C PHE A 501 2.29 -24.88 6.11
N GLU A 502 3.39 -25.41 6.65
CA GLU A 502 4.75 -24.86 6.51
C GLU A 502 5.11 -24.47 5.07
N GLU A 503 4.72 -25.32 4.13
CA GLU A 503 5.01 -25.18 2.71
C GLU A 503 4.44 -23.90 2.08
N LEU A 504 3.48 -23.24 2.74
CA LEU A 504 2.88 -21.99 2.29
C LEU A 504 3.74 -20.75 2.61
N GLY A 505 4.90 -20.93 3.26
CA GLY A 505 5.81 -19.84 3.58
C GLY A 505 5.13 -18.74 4.39
N MET A 506 5.09 -17.51 3.89
CA MET A 506 4.46 -16.37 4.61
C MET A 506 2.95 -16.52 4.83
N GLU A 507 2.28 -17.45 4.13
CA GLU A 507 0.84 -17.75 4.30
C GLU A 507 0.56 -18.95 5.22
N ALA A 508 1.59 -19.61 5.76
CA ALA A 508 1.43 -20.69 6.73
C ALA A 508 0.65 -20.24 7.98
N VAL A 509 -0.02 -21.18 8.64
CA VAL A 509 -0.73 -20.91 9.89
C VAL A 509 0.29 -20.76 11.02
N ARG A 510 0.15 -19.68 11.79
CA ARG A 510 1.05 -19.39 12.91
C ARG A 510 0.30 -19.08 14.18
N LYS A 511 0.94 -19.28 15.32
CA LYS A 511 0.48 -18.83 16.63
C LYS A 511 1.39 -17.71 17.11
N ILE A 512 0.79 -16.61 17.54
CA ILE A 512 1.55 -15.47 18.07
C ILE A 512 1.04 -15.10 19.46
N ARG A 513 1.95 -14.64 20.32
CA ARG A 513 1.60 -13.96 21.58
C ARG A 513 1.68 -12.46 21.37
N VAL A 514 0.60 -11.76 21.66
CA VAL A 514 0.55 -10.30 21.60
C VAL A 514 0.29 -9.67 22.96
N VAL A 515 0.81 -8.47 23.19
CA VAL A 515 0.58 -7.67 24.39
C VAL A 515 0.20 -6.26 23.96
N ASN A 516 -0.89 -5.74 24.52
CA ASN A 516 -1.42 -4.39 24.27
C ASN A 516 -1.64 -4.07 22.78
N PHE A 517 -2.06 -5.07 22.00
CA PHE A 517 -2.24 -4.93 20.56
C PHE A 517 -3.48 -4.07 20.27
N PRO A 518 -3.35 -2.96 19.53
CA PRO A 518 -4.45 -2.04 19.31
C PRO A 518 -5.46 -2.58 18.27
N ALA A 519 -6.74 -2.52 18.59
CA ALA A 519 -7.82 -2.85 17.66
C ALA A 519 -9.07 -2.00 17.91
N PHE A 520 -10.05 -2.09 17.02
CA PHE A 520 -11.36 -1.45 17.14
C PHE A 520 -12.47 -2.47 16.86
N ILE A 521 -13.60 -2.40 17.56
CA ILE A 521 -14.78 -3.19 17.19
C ILE A 521 -15.38 -2.57 15.92
N ILE A 522 -15.33 -3.30 14.81
CA ILE A 522 -15.84 -2.87 13.51
C ILE A 522 -17.20 -3.50 13.24
N VAL A 523 -17.33 -4.80 13.48
CA VAL A 523 -18.62 -5.52 13.45
C VAL A 523 -18.82 -6.21 14.78
N ASP A 524 -20.01 -6.07 15.33
CA ASP A 524 -20.42 -6.74 16.58
C ASP A 524 -21.33 -7.95 16.31
N ASP A 525 -21.69 -8.62 17.41
CA ASP A 525 -22.59 -9.77 17.47
C ASP A 525 -24.08 -9.41 17.30
N LYS A 526 -24.40 -8.15 16.99
CA LYS A 526 -25.78 -7.61 16.94
C LYS A 526 -26.14 -7.09 15.55
N GLY A 527 -25.25 -7.22 14.58
CA GLY A 527 -25.45 -6.77 13.20
C GLY A 527 -25.12 -5.30 12.98
N ASN A 528 -24.37 -4.67 13.89
CA ASN A 528 -23.85 -3.32 13.67
C ASN A 528 -22.53 -3.36 12.89
N ASP A 529 -22.32 -2.37 12.02
CA ASP A 529 -21.07 -2.16 11.29
C ASP A 529 -20.66 -0.69 11.41
N PHE A 530 -19.45 -0.45 11.91
CA PHE A 530 -18.80 0.85 12.02
C PHE A 530 -18.96 1.69 10.74
N TYR A 531 -18.66 1.11 9.57
CA TYR A 531 -18.59 1.85 8.31
C TYR A 531 -19.96 2.15 7.71
N LYS A 532 -21.03 1.52 8.21
CA LYS A 532 -22.42 1.79 7.81
C LYS A 532 -23.07 2.90 8.64
N GLN A 533 -22.39 3.36 9.69
CA GLN A 533 -22.86 4.41 10.60
C GLN A 533 -22.05 5.72 10.45
N LEU A 534 -21.38 5.91 9.31
CA LEU A 534 -20.57 7.09 8.99
C LEU A 534 -21.36 8.15 8.25
#